data_AF-A0A932XMU1-F1
#
_entry.id   AF-A0A932XMU1-F1
#
_cell.length_a   1.000
_cell.length_b   1.000
_cell.length_c   1.000
_cell.angle_alpha   90.00
_cell.angle_beta   90.00
_cell.angle_gamma   90.00
#
_symmetry.space_group_name_H-M   'P 1'
#
loop_
_entity.id
_entity.type
_entity.pdbx_description
1 polymer ?
#
loop_
_entity_poly.entity_id
_entity_poly.type
_entity_poly.pdbx_seq_one_letter_code
_entity_poly.pdbx_strand_id
1 'polypeptide(L)'
;MSEPLRQRDALRFFAPLIFTAQLMMVSHSIIHATMARRALPKIALAGFSTTHALFSVLAAPTVTTPLIALSFLRDRRSVWALVRFNGLLMLAPLLAMQLVGWTPLGDWVFGGLVGTDAAITDAA
;
A
#
# COMPACT_ATOMS: atom_id res chain seq x y z
N MET A 1 27.78 -15.82 -27.22
CA MET A 1 27.93 -17.04 -26.40
C MET A 1 27.49 -16.71 -25.00
N SER A 2 26.30 -17.18 -24.62
CA SER A 2 25.69 -16.90 -23.31
C SER A 2 26.46 -17.68 -22.25
N GLU A 3 27.14 -16.99 -21.34
CA GLU A 3 27.72 -17.62 -20.14
C GLU A 3 26.65 -18.45 -19.44
N PRO A 4 26.92 -19.71 -19.02
CA PRO A 4 25.94 -20.52 -18.34
C PRO A 4 25.58 -19.83 -17.02
N LEU A 5 24.32 -19.41 -16.87
CA LEU A 5 23.77 -18.79 -15.67
C LEU A 5 24.04 -19.70 -14.47
N ARG A 6 25.08 -19.37 -13.72
CA ARG A 6 25.47 -20.12 -12.54
C ARG A 6 24.40 -19.89 -11.48
N GLN A 7 23.84 -20.97 -10.93
CA GLN A 7 22.76 -20.89 -9.92
C GLN A 7 23.10 -19.95 -8.75
N ARG A 8 24.38 -19.83 -8.39
CA ARG A 8 24.86 -18.90 -7.36
C ARG A 8 24.62 -17.42 -7.70
N ASP A 9 24.73 -17.03 -8.96
CA ASP A 9 24.57 -15.63 -9.37
C ASP A 9 23.08 -15.27 -9.49
N ALA A 10 22.25 -16.22 -9.93
CA ALA A 10 20.79 -16.09 -9.84
C ALA A 10 20.33 -15.94 -8.38
N LEU A 11 20.80 -16.80 -7.47
CA LEU A 11 20.46 -16.72 -6.06
C LEU A 11 20.88 -15.40 -5.41
N ARG A 12 22.06 -14.86 -5.76
CA ARG A 12 22.53 -13.56 -5.23
C ARG A 12 21.67 -12.39 -5.72
N PHE A 13 21.13 -12.47 -6.93
CA PHE A 13 20.20 -11.46 -7.46
C PHE A 13 18.80 -11.58 -6.84
N PHE A 14 18.28 -12.80 -6.70
CA PHE A 14 16.92 -13.02 -6.20
C PHE A 14 16.81 -12.98 -4.67
N ALA A 15 17.86 -13.30 -3.92
CA ALA A 15 17.83 -13.28 -2.45
C ALA A 15 17.34 -11.92 -1.87
N PRO A 16 17.88 -10.75 -2.25
CA PRO A 16 17.37 -9.47 -1.77
C PRO A 16 15.94 -9.18 -2.24
N LEU A 17 15.56 -9.64 -3.44
CA LEU A 17 14.20 -9.48 -3.96
C LEU A 17 13.19 -10.29 -3.14
N ILE A 18 13.51 -11.55 -2.85
CA ILE A 18 12.70 -12.45 -2.01
C ILE A 18 12.57 -11.85 -0.60
N PHE A 19 13.67 -11.35 -0.03
CA PHE A 19 13.65 -10.72 1.28
C PHE A 19 12.72 -9.50 1.32
N THR A 20 12.76 -8.66 0.27
CA THR A 20 11.89 -7.49 0.15
C THR A 20 10.41 -7.88 0.08
N ALA A 21 10.09 -8.91 -0.70
CA ALA A 21 8.73 -9.45 -0.79
C ALA A 21 8.24 -10.05 0.54
N GLN A 22 9.12 -10.77 1.26
CA GLN A 22 8.80 -11.32 2.57
C GLN A 22 8.55 -10.23 3.61
N LEU A 23 9.35 -9.15 3.61
CA LEU A 23 9.16 -8.03 4.52
C LEU A 23 7.78 -7.37 4.35
N MET A 24 7.28 -7.29 3.11
CA MET A 24 5.91 -6.84 2.84
C MET A 24 4.84 -7.78 3.40
N MET A 25 4.99 -9.11 3.24
CA MET A 25 4.01 -10.05 3.78
C MET A 25 4.00 -10.10 5.31
N VAL A 26 5.18 -10.06 5.93
CA VAL A 26 5.31 -10.03 7.40
C VAL A 26 4.63 -8.80 7.99
N SER A 27 4.73 -7.64 7.32
CA SER A 27 4.06 -6.42 7.76
C SER A 27 2.54 -6.59 7.92
N HIS A 28 1.88 -7.21 6.94
CA HIS A 28 0.45 -7.52 7.02
C HIS A 28 0.13 -8.47 8.18
N SER A 29 0.94 -9.50 8.37
CA SER A 29 0.77 -10.46 9.47
C SER A 29 0.89 -9.79 10.84
N ILE A 30 1.84 -8.88 11.03
CA ILE A 30 2.01 -8.12 12.27
C ILE A 30 0.80 -7.23 12.53
N ILE A 31 0.27 -6.55 11.51
CA ILE A 31 -0.93 -5.70 11.63
C ILE A 31 -2.13 -6.54 12.08
N HIS A 32 -2.35 -7.70 11.48
CA HIS A 32 -3.44 -8.59 11.90
C HIS A 32 -3.22 -9.14 13.32
N ALA A 33 -1.99 -9.49 13.69
CA ALA A 33 -1.65 -9.96 15.02
C ALA A 33 -1.83 -8.89 16.11
N THR A 34 -1.56 -7.62 15.81
CA THR A 34 -1.81 -6.52 16.76
C THR A 34 -3.30 -6.22 16.89
N MET A 35 -4.07 -6.27 15.80
CA MET A 35 -5.52 -6.10 15.84
C MET A 35 -6.23 -7.23 16.59
N ALA A 36 -5.76 -8.47 16.46
CA ALA A 36 -6.29 -9.62 17.19
C ALA A 36 -6.12 -9.51 18.72
N ARG A 37 -5.16 -8.71 19.20
CA ARG A 37 -4.90 -8.49 20.63
C ARG A 37 -5.67 -7.31 21.23
N ARG A 38 -6.49 -6.58 20.45
CA ARG A 38 -7.32 -5.48 20.96
C ARG A 38 -8.51 -6.02 21.77
N ALA A 39 -9.05 -5.21 22.68
CA ALA A 39 -10.18 -5.58 23.54
C ALA A 39 -11.45 -5.98 22.74
N LEU A 40 -11.62 -5.44 21.52
CA LEU A 40 -12.71 -5.76 20.59
C LEU A 40 -12.15 -6.20 19.23
N PRO A 41 -11.65 -7.46 19.11
CA PRO A 41 -10.97 -7.92 17.90
C PRO A 41 -11.87 -7.89 16.65
N LYS A 42 -13.16 -8.21 16.81
CA LYS A 42 -14.12 -8.26 15.70
C LYS A 42 -14.33 -6.88 15.06
N ILE A 43 -14.51 -5.84 15.89
CA ILE A 43 -14.74 -4.46 15.42
C ILE A 43 -13.45 -3.90 14.82
N ALA A 44 -12.31 -4.12 15.47
CA ALA A 44 -11.01 -3.67 14.97
C ALA A 44 -10.65 -4.31 13.62
N LEU A 45 -10.92 -5.61 13.44
CA LEU A 45 -10.64 -6.32 12.19
C LEU A 45 -11.61 -5.93 11.07
N ALA A 46 -12.90 -5.73 11.41
CA ALA A 46 -13.91 -5.24 10.46
C ALA A 46 -13.56 -3.83 9.96
N GLY A 47 -13.29 -2.89 10.87
CA GLY A 47 -12.84 -1.54 10.53
C GLY A 47 -11.58 -1.55 9.66
N PHE A 48 -10.56 -2.34 10.05
CA PHE A 48 -9.33 -2.47 9.26
C PHE A 48 -9.60 -2.99 7.84
N SER A 49 -10.43 -4.03 7.67
CA SER A 49 -10.72 -4.60 6.35
C SER A 49 -11.41 -3.61 5.41
N THR A 50 -12.36 -2.83 5.95
CA THR A 50 -13.08 -1.79 5.24
C THR A 50 -12.15 -0.65 4.83
N THR A 51 -11.37 -0.11 5.77
CA THR A 51 -10.40 0.95 5.46
C THR A 51 -9.33 0.46 4.49
N HIS A 52 -8.89 -0.79 4.62
CA HIS A 52 -7.92 -1.39 3.71
C HIS A 52 -8.46 -1.52 2.28
N ALA A 53 -9.74 -1.85 2.10
CA ALA A 53 -10.37 -1.89 0.78
C ALA A 53 -10.31 -0.51 0.11
N LEU A 54 -10.66 0.55 0.83
CA LEU A 54 -10.56 1.93 0.33
C LEU A 54 -9.11 2.31 0.01
N PHE A 55 -8.18 1.96 0.90
CA PHE A 55 -6.75 2.16 0.67
C PHE A 55 -6.26 1.46 -0.59
N SER A 56 -6.69 0.22 -0.85
CA SER A 56 -6.23 -0.55 -2.00
C SER A 56 -6.55 0.12 -3.34
N VAL A 57 -7.71 0.79 -3.43
CA VAL A 57 -8.12 1.57 -4.60
C VAL A 57 -7.23 2.80 -4.77
N LEU A 58 -6.97 3.52 -3.68
CA LEU A 58 -6.11 4.71 -3.69
C LEU A 58 -4.62 4.37 -3.90
N ALA A 59 -4.19 3.17 -3.50
CA ALA A 59 -2.82 2.69 -3.64
C ALA A 59 -2.51 2.11 -5.03
N ALA A 60 -3.53 1.84 -5.87
CA ALA A 60 -3.38 1.32 -7.24
C ALA A 60 -2.33 2.06 -8.11
N PRO A 61 -2.26 3.41 -8.13
CA PRO A 61 -1.20 4.11 -8.88
C PRO A 61 0.21 3.91 -8.30
N THR A 62 0.33 3.52 -7.02
CA THR A 62 1.63 3.33 -6.35
C THR A 62 2.30 2.02 -6.77
N VAL A 63 1.50 0.96 -6.95
CA VAL A 63 2.02 -0.36 -7.37
C VAL A 63 2.56 -0.36 -8.80
N THR A 64 2.15 0.59 -9.64
CA THR A 64 2.64 0.72 -11.02
C THR A 64 3.87 1.63 -11.14
N THR A 65 4.20 2.45 -10.12
CA THR A 65 5.37 3.34 -10.11
C THR A 65 6.69 2.65 -10.50
N PRO A 66 7.04 1.46 -9.96
CA PRO A 66 8.30 0.80 -10.32
C PRO A 66 8.36 0.38 -11.79
N LEU A 67 7.23 0.00 -12.38
CA LEU A 67 7.14 -0.37 -13.81
C LEU A 67 7.39 0.84 -14.71
N ILE A 68 6.84 1.99 -14.34
CA ILE A 68 7.05 3.26 -15.04
C ILE A 68 8.51 3.71 -14.88
N ALA A 69 9.07 3.56 -13.68
CA ALA A 69 10.49 3.81 -13.42
C ALA A 69 11.37 2.98 -14.36
N LEU A 70 11.21 1.66 -14.37
CA LEU A 70 12.01 0.77 -15.22
C LEU A 70 11.88 1.10 -16.72
N SER A 71 10.72 1.56 -17.17
CA SER A 71 10.47 1.89 -18.58
C SER A 71 11.12 3.21 -19.02
N PHE A 72 11.17 4.22 -18.13
CA PHE A 72 11.60 5.58 -18.47
C PHE A 72 13.01 5.95 -17.97
N LEU A 73 13.69 5.06 -17.23
CA LEU A 73 15.04 5.26 -16.67
C LEU A 73 16.20 5.21 -17.70
N ARG A 74 16.00 5.76 -18.90
CA ARG A 74 17.08 5.88 -19.92
C ARG A 74 18.02 7.07 -19.68
N ASP A 75 17.54 8.17 -19.10
CA ASP A 75 18.30 9.41 -18.95
C ASP A 75 18.13 10.05 -17.57
N ARG A 76 19.20 10.65 -17.03
CA ARG A 76 19.18 11.33 -15.71
C ARG A 76 18.17 12.49 -15.64
N ARG A 77 17.89 13.16 -16.76
CA ARG A 77 16.87 14.24 -16.84
C ARG A 77 15.44 13.68 -16.75
N SER A 78 15.22 12.49 -17.32
CA SER A 78 13.93 11.78 -17.29
C SER A 78 13.61 11.26 -15.89
N VAL A 79 14.63 10.92 -15.08
CA VAL A 79 14.44 10.51 -13.68
C VAL A 79 13.78 11.62 -12.86
N TRP A 80 14.27 12.86 -12.94
CA TRP A 80 13.70 13.98 -12.17
C TRP A 80 12.29 14.34 -12.61
N ALA A 81 12.01 14.31 -13.92
CA ALA A 81 10.67 14.52 -14.44
C ALA A 81 9.70 13.44 -13.94
N LEU A 82 10.15 12.18 -13.93
CA LEU A 82 9.35 11.05 -13.45
C LEU A 82 9.09 11.11 -11.95
N VAL A 83 10.11 11.42 -11.13
CA VAL A 83 9.95 11.58 -9.68
C VAL A 83 8.96 12.70 -9.35
N ARG A 84 9.03 13.83 -10.07
CA ARG A 84 8.08 14.94 -9.88
C ARG A 84 6.66 14.55 -10.28
N PHE A 85 6.50 13.90 -11.44
CA PHE A 85 5.20 13.43 -11.91
C PHE A 85 4.59 12.41 -10.93
N ASN A 86 5.38 11.41 -10.53
CA ASN A 86 4.94 10.40 -9.59
C ASN A 86 4.66 11.00 -8.21
N GLY A 87 5.49 11.91 -7.73
CA GLY A 87 5.25 12.62 -6.46
C GLY A 87 3.93 13.40 -6.47
N LEU A 88 3.61 14.07 -7.57
CA LEU A 88 2.33 14.76 -7.71
C LEU A 88 1.15 13.77 -7.82
N LEU A 89 1.34 12.66 -8.52
CA LEU A 89 0.34 11.61 -8.64
C LEU A 89 0.05 10.94 -7.29
N MET A 90 1.06 10.75 -6.45
CA MET A 90 0.95 10.20 -5.09
C MET A 90 0.35 11.21 -4.09
N LEU A 91 0.45 12.51 -4.37
CA LEU A 91 -0.10 13.54 -3.50
C LEU A 91 -1.63 13.46 -3.44
N ALA A 92 -2.29 13.13 -4.56
CA ALA A 92 -3.75 13.01 -4.62
C ALA A 92 -4.32 11.92 -3.68
N PRO A 93 -3.89 10.64 -3.74
CA PRO A 93 -4.35 9.61 -2.82
C PRO A 93 -3.91 9.90 -1.38
N LEU A 94 -2.73 10.48 -1.16
CA LEU A 94 -2.26 10.88 0.17
C LEU A 94 -3.21 11.90 0.81
N LEU A 95 -3.55 12.98 0.08
CA LEU A 95 -4.47 14.00 0.57
C LEU A 95 -5.89 13.44 0.76
N ALA A 96 -6.35 12.59 -0.15
CA ALA A 96 -7.65 11.93 -0.01
C ALA A 96 -7.73 11.10 1.27
N MET A 97 -6.70 10.30 1.57
CA MET A 97 -6.63 9.54 2.83
C MET A 97 -6.58 10.45 4.06
N GLN A 98 -5.80 11.54 4.00
CA GLN A 98 -5.69 12.46 5.12
C GLN A 98 -7.00 13.18 5.41
N LEU A 99 -7.72 13.57 4.36
CA LEU A 99 -9.05 14.16 4.48
C LEU A 99 -10.03 13.16 5.10
N VAL A 100 -10.12 11.93 4.58
CA VAL A 100 -11.03 10.90 5.11
C VAL A 100 -10.70 10.55 6.56
N GLY A 101 -9.42 10.55 6.95
CA GLY A 101 -9.00 10.20 8.32
C GLY A 101 -9.10 11.33 9.36
N TRP A 102 -9.09 12.60 8.95
CA TRP A 102 -9.14 13.74 9.88
C TRP A 102 -10.45 14.54 9.83
N THR A 103 -11.33 14.25 8.87
CA THR A 103 -12.61 14.94 8.74
C THR A 103 -13.77 13.99 9.03
N PRO A 104 -14.92 14.51 9.51
CA PRO A 104 -16.15 13.72 9.68
C PRO A 104 -16.73 13.20 8.35
N LEU A 105 -16.09 13.50 7.20
CA LEU A 105 -16.37 12.80 5.95
C LEU A 105 -16.03 11.32 6.03
N GLY A 106 -15.13 10.91 6.93
CA GLY A 106 -14.85 9.50 7.21
C GLY A 106 -16.12 8.72 7.55
N ASP A 107 -16.95 9.24 8.44
CA ASP A 107 -18.19 8.59 8.88
C ASP A 107 -19.20 8.47 7.74
N TRP A 108 -19.26 9.47 6.85
CA TRP A 108 -20.11 9.42 5.67
C TRP A 108 -19.59 8.43 4.62
N VAL A 109 -18.27 8.37 4.40
CA VAL A 109 -17.65 7.43 3.45
C VAL A 109 -17.79 6.00 3.95
N PHE A 110 -17.49 5.73 5.21
CA PHE A 110 -17.58 4.38 5.77
C PHE A 110 -19.03 3.96 6.05
N GLY A 111 -19.85 4.82 6.66
CA GLY A 111 -21.26 4.55 6.93
C GLY A 111 -22.15 4.53 5.69
N GLY A 112 -21.92 5.43 4.73
CA GLY A 112 -22.76 5.57 3.53
C GLY A 112 -22.28 4.76 2.32
N LEU A 113 -20.99 4.85 1.97
CA LEU A 113 -20.44 4.22 0.76
C LEU A 113 -20.06 2.75 0.98
N VAL A 114 -19.56 2.41 2.18
CA VAL A 114 -19.15 1.05 2.54
C VAL A 114 -20.24 0.31 3.33
N GLY A 115 -21.18 1.03 3.94
CA GLY A 115 -22.28 0.43 4.70
C GLY A 115 -21.82 -0.25 6.00
N THR A 116 -20.77 0.25 6.63
CA THR A 116 -20.30 -0.31 7.91
C THR A 116 -21.29 -0.04 9.04
N ASP A 117 -21.43 -1.03 9.92
CA ASP A 117 -22.27 -0.95 11.11
C ASP A 117 -21.85 0.21 12.03
N ALA A 118 -22.81 0.88 12.69
CA ALA A 118 -22.57 2.11 13.46
C ALA A 118 -21.55 1.90 14.60
N ALA A 119 -21.43 0.66 15.08
CA ALA A 119 -20.43 0.27 16.08
C ALA A 119 -18.97 0.40 15.58
N ILE A 120 -18.74 0.50 14.27
CA ILE A 120 -17.41 0.67 13.66
C ILE A 120 -17.10 2.16 13.49
N THR A 121 -18.09 2.99 13.16
CA THR A 121 -17.94 4.45 13.06
C THR A 121 -17.90 5.13 14.43
N ASP A 122 -18.67 4.66 15.41
CA ASP A 122 -18.67 5.21 16.79
C ASP A 122 -17.42 4.82 17.60
N ALA A 123 -16.70 3.79 17.15
CA ALA A 123 -15.48 3.30 17.80
C ALA A 123 -14.19 3.83 17.16
N ALA A 124 -14.29 4.57 16.05
CA ALA A 124 -13.19 5.22 15.35
C ALA A 124 -12.81 6.55 16.04
#